data_AF-A0A673NP83-F1
#
_entry.id   AF-A0A673NP83-F1
#
_cell.length_a   1.000
_cell.length_b   1.000
_cell.length_c   1.000
_cell.angle_alpha   90.00
_cell.angle_beta   90.00
_cell.angle_gamma   90.00
#
_symmetry.space_group_name_H-M   'P 1'
#
loop_
_entity.id
_entity.type
_entity.pdbx_description
1 polymer ?
#
loop_
_entity_poly.entity_id
_entity_poly.type
_entity_poly.pdbx_seq_one_letter_code
_entity_poly.pdbx_strand_id
1 'polypeptide(L)'
;LILAALGQVSLTTVEGQIFPLDMAPNSVDDQYNGCREKMANLVETKYMKQEMSNSESKFANAWKLAEKKCKPGNNLTKTHSVAIYVYTSSTFEIYKDFNNAVLEQSFFGNVSCFEIYTYDGADVTKYFKLDHEKEVLIPPYETFKFTAVKTRGQKYLWCETVYLL
;
A
#
# COMPACT_ATOMS: atom_id res chain seq x y z
N LEU A 1 -3.91 -12.07 -3.22
CA LEU A 1 -3.32 -11.14 -2.23
C LEU A 1 -2.92 -9.89 -2.97
N ILE A 2 -3.41 -8.74 -2.55
CA ILE A 2 -3.02 -7.46 -3.12
C ILE A 2 -2.01 -6.89 -2.14
N LEU A 3 -0.74 -7.00 -2.49
CA LEU A 3 0.34 -6.27 -1.85
C LEU A 3 0.43 -4.95 -2.59
N ALA A 4 0.05 -3.86 -1.93
CA ALA A 4 0.55 -2.55 -2.27
C ALA A 4 1.55 -2.22 -1.17
N ALA A 5 2.83 -2.04 -1.51
CA ALA A 5 3.76 -1.37 -0.63
C ALA A 5 4.12 -0.08 -1.33
N LEU A 6 3.71 1.04 -0.74
CA LEU A 6 4.30 2.32 -1.06
C LEU A 6 5.61 2.37 -0.27
N GLY A 7 6.74 2.16 -0.96
CA GLY A 7 8.06 2.19 -0.33
C GLY A 7 8.30 3.53 0.37
N GLN A 8 8.85 3.49 1.60
CA GLN A 8 9.50 4.63 2.27
C GLN A 8 10.28 4.21 3.54
N VAL A 9 11.27 5.04 3.92
CA VAL A 9 12.47 4.80 4.76
C VAL A 9 12.38 5.58 6.12
N SER A 10 13.26 5.33 7.12
CA SER A 10 13.07 5.59 8.57
C SER A 10 13.85 6.74 9.22
N LEU A 11 13.12 7.45 10.08
CA LEU A 11 13.36 8.06 11.40
C LEU A 11 14.45 9.13 11.68
N THR A 12 13.99 10.02 12.58
CA THR A 12 14.59 11.17 13.28
C THR A 12 14.63 12.47 12.47
N THR A 13 13.71 13.37 12.85
CA THR A 13 13.61 14.76 12.39
C THR A 13 14.91 15.51 12.66
N VAL A 14 15.76 15.56 11.64
CA VAL A 14 16.70 16.65 11.44
C VAL A 14 16.09 17.53 10.35
N GLU A 15 15.76 18.77 10.72
CA GLU A 15 15.27 19.80 9.79
C GLU A 15 16.23 19.87 8.59
N GLY A 16 15.75 19.50 7.39
CA GLY A 16 16.52 19.58 6.14
C GLY A 16 17.23 18.31 5.65
N GLN A 17 17.01 17.13 6.24
CA GLN A 17 17.59 15.88 5.70
C GLN A 17 16.77 15.31 4.54
N ILE A 18 17.34 15.33 3.33
CA ILE A 18 16.80 14.64 2.15
C ILE A 18 17.14 13.15 2.26
N PHE A 19 16.13 12.29 2.29
CA PHE A 19 16.32 10.84 2.24
C PHE A 19 16.49 10.39 0.78
N PRO A 20 17.56 9.65 0.45
CA PRO A 20 17.73 9.10 -0.90
C PRO A 20 16.69 8.00 -1.13
N LEU A 21 15.99 8.08 -2.26
CA LEU A 21 15.15 6.98 -2.75
C LEU A 21 16.06 5.82 -3.16
N ASP A 22 15.67 4.60 -2.80
CA ASP A 22 16.36 3.38 -3.17
C ASP A 22 15.39 2.34 -3.78
N MET A 23 15.91 1.15 -4.07
CA MET A 23 15.14 0.04 -4.64
C MET A 23 14.40 -0.80 -3.59
N ALA A 24 14.28 -0.32 -2.34
CA ALA A 24 13.68 -1.03 -1.21
C ALA A 24 14.14 -2.50 -1.08
N PRO A 25 15.46 -2.78 -0.98
CA PRO A 25 16.02 -4.13 -1.06
C PRO A 25 15.57 -5.07 0.07
N ASN A 26 15.04 -4.53 1.18
CA ASN A 26 14.54 -5.30 2.32
C ASN A 26 13.01 -5.49 2.29
N SER A 27 12.33 -5.02 1.24
CA SER A 27 10.88 -5.16 1.13
C SER A 27 10.45 -6.54 0.62
N VAL A 28 9.26 -6.98 1.00
CA VAL A 28 8.64 -8.18 0.44
C VAL A 28 7.83 -7.80 -0.80
N ASP A 29 8.35 -8.06 -1.99
CA ASP A 29 7.81 -7.61 -3.29
C ASP A 29 7.41 -8.76 -4.25
N ASP A 30 7.24 -9.98 -3.72
CA ASP A 30 6.97 -11.20 -4.49
C ASP A 30 5.70 -11.09 -5.36
N GLN A 31 5.86 -11.36 -6.66
CA GLN A 31 4.78 -11.41 -7.66
C GLN A 31 4.06 -12.78 -7.72
N TYR A 32 4.57 -13.76 -6.97
CA TYR A 32 4.13 -15.15 -6.94
C TYR A 32 4.11 -15.84 -8.31
N ASN A 33 4.98 -15.42 -9.24
CA ASN A 33 5.02 -15.98 -10.58
C ASN A 33 5.39 -17.48 -10.52
N GLY A 34 4.62 -18.33 -11.20
CA GLY A 34 4.79 -19.78 -11.16
C GLY A 34 4.33 -20.48 -9.87
N CYS A 35 3.88 -19.75 -8.84
CA CYS A 35 3.42 -20.34 -7.57
C CYS A 35 2.06 -19.83 -7.07
N ARG A 36 1.34 -19.03 -7.87
CA ARG A 36 0.05 -18.41 -7.50
C ARG A 36 -0.97 -19.39 -6.92
N GLU A 37 -1.19 -20.53 -7.56
CA GLU A 37 -2.18 -21.53 -7.10
C GLU A 37 -1.79 -22.17 -5.77
N LYS A 38 -0.50 -22.52 -5.63
CA LYS A 38 0.05 -23.08 -4.38
C LYS A 38 -0.06 -22.08 -3.24
N MET A 39 0.26 -20.81 -3.50
CA MET A 39 0.16 -19.76 -2.50
C MET A 39 -1.30 -19.48 -2.13
N ALA A 40 -2.22 -19.42 -3.10
CA ALA A 40 -3.65 -19.27 -2.84
C ALA A 40 -4.18 -20.39 -1.93
N ASN A 41 -3.78 -21.65 -2.21
CA ASN A 41 -4.14 -22.77 -1.36
C ASN A 41 -3.60 -22.61 0.07
N LEU A 42 -2.31 -22.28 0.24
CA LEU A 42 -1.70 -22.07 1.56
C LEU A 42 -2.38 -20.94 2.35
N VAL A 43 -2.75 -19.86 1.68
CA VAL A 43 -3.45 -18.74 2.29
C VAL A 43 -4.80 -19.19 2.83
N GLU A 44 -5.59 -19.90 2.04
CA GLU A 44 -6.91 -20.39 2.45
C GLU A 44 -6.82 -21.47 3.54
N THR A 45 -5.89 -22.41 3.42
CA THR A 45 -5.85 -23.58 4.30
C THR A 45 -5.07 -23.37 5.58
N LYS A 46 -4.07 -22.48 5.58
CA LYS A 46 -3.10 -22.28 6.67
C LYS A 46 -3.04 -20.83 7.15
N TYR A 47 -2.55 -19.90 6.33
CA TYR A 47 -2.19 -18.56 6.84
C TYR A 47 -3.41 -17.77 7.30
N MET A 48 -4.51 -17.80 6.55
CA MET A 48 -5.73 -17.10 6.97
C MET A 48 -6.26 -17.64 8.31
N LYS A 49 -6.17 -18.94 8.56
CA LYS A 49 -6.59 -19.52 9.85
C LYS A 49 -5.70 -19.06 11.00
N GLN A 50 -4.39 -18.89 10.73
CA GLN A 50 -3.44 -18.38 11.71
C GLN A 50 -3.69 -16.91 12.01
N GLU A 51 -3.83 -16.06 10.99
CA GLU A 51 -4.13 -14.63 11.15
C GLU A 51 -5.48 -14.38 11.85
N MET A 52 -6.46 -15.25 11.62
CA MET A 52 -7.78 -15.18 12.22
C MET A 52 -7.88 -15.87 13.59
N SER A 53 -6.82 -16.52 14.10
CA SER A 53 -6.90 -17.34 15.31
C SER A 53 -7.16 -16.51 16.56
N ASN A 54 -6.66 -15.27 16.59
CA ASN A 54 -7.01 -14.29 17.61
C ASN A 54 -8.20 -13.45 17.13
N SER A 55 -9.40 -13.77 17.62
CA SER A 55 -10.65 -13.09 17.22
C SER A 55 -10.69 -11.62 17.57
N GLU A 56 -9.91 -11.20 18.59
CA GLU A 56 -9.82 -9.83 19.08
C GLU A 56 -8.74 -9.02 18.35
N SER A 57 -7.97 -9.66 17.47
CA SER A 57 -6.94 -8.95 16.71
C SER A 57 -7.56 -7.90 15.79
N LYS A 58 -6.79 -6.83 15.59
CA LYS A 58 -7.15 -5.73 14.70
C LYS A 58 -7.45 -6.24 13.28
N PHE A 59 -6.61 -7.15 12.77
CA PHE A 59 -6.79 -7.79 11.47
C PHE A 59 -8.08 -8.62 11.41
N ALA A 60 -8.34 -9.50 12.38
CA ALA A 60 -9.54 -10.34 12.36
C ALA A 60 -10.84 -9.53 12.41
N ASN A 61 -10.86 -8.45 13.18
CA ASN A 61 -12.00 -7.53 13.24
C ASN A 61 -12.19 -6.74 11.94
N ALA A 62 -11.10 -6.27 11.32
CA ALA A 62 -11.13 -5.61 10.01
C ALA A 62 -11.67 -6.54 8.93
N TRP A 63 -11.18 -7.78 8.88
CA TRP A 63 -11.60 -8.78 7.91
C TRP A 63 -13.09 -9.12 8.03
N LYS A 64 -13.57 -9.40 9.26
CA LYS A 64 -15.00 -9.66 9.52
C LYS A 64 -15.90 -8.49 9.11
N LEU A 65 -15.46 -7.25 9.34
CA LEU A 65 -16.20 -6.06 8.92
C LEU A 65 -16.28 -5.98 7.39
N ALA A 66 -15.15 -6.18 6.72
CA ALA A 66 -15.03 -6.14 5.27
C ALA A 66 -15.92 -7.20 4.60
N GLU A 67 -15.94 -8.44 5.11
CA GLU A 67 -16.78 -9.52 4.58
C GLU A 67 -18.29 -9.22 4.61
N LYS A 68 -18.73 -8.42 5.59
CA LYS A 68 -20.13 -7.98 5.72
C LYS A 68 -20.46 -6.82 4.78
N LYS A 69 -19.50 -5.94 4.51
CA LYS A 69 -19.69 -4.72 3.70
C LYS A 69 -19.47 -4.95 2.20
N CYS A 70 -18.52 -5.80 1.84
CA CYS A 70 -18.11 -6.00 0.45
C CYS A 70 -19.07 -6.96 -0.28
N LYS A 71 -19.57 -6.51 -1.44
CA LYS A 71 -20.18 -7.36 -2.45
C LYS A 71 -19.12 -7.63 -3.54
N PRO A 72 -19.05 -8.84 -4.10
CA PRO A 72 -18.10 -9.13 -5.17
C PRO A 72 -18.34 -8.20 -6.37
N GLY A 73 -17.27 -7.60 -6.89
CA GLY A 73 -17.30 -6.83 -8.13
C GLY A 73 -17.20 -7.73 -9.37
N ASN A 74 -17.47 -7.17 -10.55
CA ASN A 74 -17.66 -7.96 -11.78
C ASN A 74 -16.43 -8.77 -12.25
N ASN A 75 -15.22 -8.51 -11.73
CA ASN A 75 -13.97 -9.17 -12.13
C ASN A 75 -13.07 -9.62 -10.96
N LEU A 76 -13.52 -9.44 -9.71
CA LEU A 76 -12.76 -9.79 -8.52
C LEU A 76 -13.50 -10.86 -7.73
N THR A 77 -12.76 -11.81 -7.16
CA THR A 77 -13.32 -12.71 -6.14
C THR A 77 -13.73 -11.89 -4.93
N LYS A 78 -14.68 -12.41 -4.14
CA LYS A 78 -15.06 -11.77 -2.87
C LYS A 78 -13.83 -11.53 -1.98
N THR A 79 -12.91 -12.48 -1.91
CA THR A 79 -11.67 -12.38 -1.15
C THR A 79 -10.79 -11.24 -1.61
N HIS A 80 -10.67 -11.00 -2.93
CA HIS A 80 -9.91 -9.86 -3.45
C HIS A 80 -10.55 -8.53 -3.02
N SER A 81 -11.88 -8.39 -3.14
CA SER A 81 -12.58 -7.18 -2.71
C SER A 81 -12.47 -6.94 -1.21
N VAL A 82 -12.53 -8.01 -0.40
CA VAL A 82 -12.33 -7.94 1.06
C VAL A 82 -10.91 -7.50 1.39
N ALA A 83 -9.89 -8.08 0.75
CA ALA A 83 -8.50 -7.70 0.98
C ALA A 83 -8.23 -6.23 0.64
N ILE A 84 -8.76 -5.73 -0.48
CA ILE A 84 -8.66 -4.31 -0.86
C ILE A 84 -9.28 -3.47 0.25
N TYR A 85 -10.53 -3.77 0.64
CA TYR A 85 -11.22 -3.00 1.68
C TYR A 85 -10.48 -3.02 3.02
N VAL A 86 -9.90 -4.15 3.42
CA VAL A 86 -9.14 -4.26 4.66
C VAL A 86 -7.89 -3.39 4.61
N TYR A 87 -7.12 -3.47 3.51
CA TYR A 87 -5.90 -2.70 3.36
C TYR A 87 -6.20 -1.20 3.45
N THR A 88 -7.23 -0.75 2.75
CA THR A 88 -7.43 0.67 2.51
C THR A 88 -8.38 1.38 3.48
N SER A 89 -9.11 0.61 4.30
CA SER A 89 -10.05 1.19 5.26
C SER A 89 -9.34 1.94 6.38
N SER A 90 -9.74 3.20 6.58
CA SER A 90 -9.34 4.02 7.74
C SER A 90 -9.99 3.58 9.06
N THR A 91 -10.95 2.66 9.05
CA THR A 91 -11.62 2.19 10.29
C THR A 91 -10.64 1.47 11.21
N PHE A 92 -9.80 0.64 10.61
CA PHE A 92 -8.77 -0.09 11.34
C PHE A 92 -7.38 0.38 10.94
N GLU A 93 -7.17 1.05 9.80
CA GLU A 93 -5.83 1.49 9.39
C GLU A 93 -4.83 0.31 9.30
N ILE A 94 -5.27 -0.83 8.74
CA ILE A 94 -4.42 -2.04 8.60
C ILE A 94 -3.22 -1.77 7.70
N TYR A 95 -3.35 -0.91 6.68
CA TYR A 95 -2.22 -0.50 5.84
C TYR A 95 -1.02 0.00 6.66
N LYS A 96 -1.23 0.65 7.81
CA LYS A 96 -0.11 1.13 8.64
C LYS A 96 0.71 -0.04 9.17
N ASP A 97 0.05 -0.99 9.83
CA ASP A 97 0.72 -2.15 10.42
C ASP A 97 1.31 -3.06 9.33
N PHE A 98 0.57 -3.24 8.24
CA PHE A 98 1.01 -4.04 7.10
C PHE A 98 2.21 -3.42 6.40
N ASN A 99 2.18 -2.12 6.07
CA ASN A 99 3.29 -1.44 5.42
C ASN A 99 4.52 -1.40 6.33
N ASN A 100 4.35 -1.23 7.65
CA ASN A 100 5.45 -1.32 8.61
C ASN A 100 6.04 -2.74 8.75
N ALA A 101 5.27 -3.78 8.46
CA ALA A 101 5.76 -5.16 8.49
C ALA A 101 6.42 -5.57 7.16
N VAL A 102 5.96 -5.01 6.03
CA VAL A 102 6.51 -5.25 4.69
C VAL A 102 7.74 -4.39 4.43
N LEU A 103 7.82 -3.22 5.06
CA LEU A 103 8.95 -2.31 4.99
C LEU A 103 9.65 -2.34 6.35
N GLU A 104 10.88 -2.82 6.40
CA GLU A 104 11.80 -2.34 7.43
C GLU A 104 12.05 -0.88 7.14
N GLN A 105 11.19 0.02 7.63
CA GLN A 105 11.40 1.45 7.93
C GLN A 105 10.11 2.29 7.80
N SER A 106 9.86 3.22 8.74
CA SER A 106 8.55 3.87 8.92
C SER A 106 8.65 5.37 9.22
N PHE A 107 8.44 6.26 8.23
CA PHE A 107 7.74 7.55 8.42
C PHE A 107 7.50 8.28 7.08
N PHE A 108 6.32 8.88 6.89
CA PHE A 108 6.09 9.89 5.86
C PHE A 108 6.44 11.27 6.41
N GLY A 109 7.47 11.91 5.88
CA GLY A 109 7.71 13.34 6.10
C GLY A 109 6.68 14.19 5.33
N ASN A 110 6.28 15.33 5.89
CA ASN A 110 5.32 16.27 5.28
C ASN A 110 5.94 17.27 4.30
N VAL A 111 7.19 17.04 3.88
CA VAL A 111 8.02 17.99 3.11
C VAL A 111 8.12 17.60 1.63
N SER A 112 7.99 16.31 1.33
CA SER A 112 8.22 15.77 -0.01
C SER A 112 6.94 15.27 -0.65
N CYS A 113 6.75 15.61 -1.91
CA CYS A 113 5.63 15.15 -2.73
C CYS A 113 6.12 14.43 -3.98
N PHE A 114 5.30 13.53 -4.51
CA PHE A 114 5.65 12.69 -5.64
C PHE A 114 4.63 12.85 -6.76
N GLU A 115 5.10 13.11 -7.98
CA GLU A 115 4.33 13.00 -9.21
C GLU A 115 4.77 11.70 -9.90
N ILE A 116 3.89 10.70 -9.90
CA ILE A 116 4.22 9.33 -10.32
C ILE A 116 3.42 8.95 -11.56
N TYR A 117 4.11 8.47 -12.59
CA TYR A 117 3.50 7.78 -13.73
C TYR A 117 3.61 6.27 -13.52
N THR A 118 2.49 5.63 -13.18
CA THR A 118 2.40 4.18 -12.93
C THR A 118 1.78 3.44 -14.12
N TYR A 119 2.34 2.29 -14.46
CA TYR A 119 1.84 1.36 -15.47
C TYR A 119 1.04 0.20 -14.87
N ASP A 120 1.39 -0.24 -13.66
CA ASP A 120 0.75 -1.38 -12.98
C ASP A 120 -0.24 -0.95 -11.88
N GLY A 121 -0.40 0.37 -11.68
CA GLY A 121 -1.31 0.96 -10.71
C GLY A 121 -2.78 0.62 -10.98
N ALA A 122 -3.49 0.22 -9.93
CA ALA A 122 -4.90 -0.14 -10.00
C ALA A 122 -5.78 0.92 -9.33
N ASP A 123 -6.69 1.53 -10.10
CA ASP A 123 -7.75 2.38 -9.56
C ASP A 123 -8.74 1.52 -8.74
N VAL A 124 -8.74 1.73 -7.43
CA VAL A 124 -9.58 0.99 -6.50
C VAL A 124 -10.73 1.81 -5.96
N THR A 125 -10.96 3.02 -6.47
CA THR A 125 -12.01 3.96 -6.01
C THR A 125 -13.39 3.28 -5.93
N LYS A 126 -13.69 2.37 -6.87
CA LYS A 126 -14.97 1.63 -6.94
C LYS A 126 -15.19 0.65 -5.79
N TYR A 127 -14.13 0.21 -5.12
CA TYR A 127 -14.20 -0.71 -3.98
C TYR A 127 -14.32 0.02 -2.64
N PHE A 128 -14.39 1.36 -2.68
CA PHE A 128 -14.47 2.24 -1.53
C PHE A 128 -15.79 3.01 -1.46
N LYS A 129 -16.04 3.55 -0.27
CA LYS A 129 -17.02 4.60 0.01
C LYS A 129 -16.35 5.74 0.80
N LEU A 130 -15.20 6.22 0.34
CA LEU A 130 -14.65 7.48 0.82
C LEU A 130 -14.84 8.47 -0.32
N ASP A 131 -15.91 9.26 -0.25
CA ASP A 131 -16.39 10.12 -1.35
C ASP A 131 -15.43 11.28 -1.71
N HIS A 132 -14.25 11.33 -1.09
CA HIS A 132 -13.31 12.45 -1.19
C HIS A 132 -11.91 12.06 -1.69
N GLU A 133 -11.59 10.76 -1.80
CA GLU A 133 -10.25 10.29 -2.19
C GLU A 133 -10.33 9.35 -3.41
N LYS A 134 -9.46 9.59 -4.38
CA LYS A 134 -9.25 8.70 -5.53
C LYS A 134 -7.98 7.92 -5.27
N GLU A 135 -8.14 6.68 -4.81
CA GLU A 135 -7.01 5.84 -4.45
C GLU A 135 -6.58 4.94 -5.62
N VAL A 136 -5.27 4.96 -5.89
CA VAL A 136 -4.61 4.08 -6.84
C VAL A 136 -3.60 3.24 -6.07
N LEU A 137 -3.77 1.92 -6.08
CA LEU A 137 -2.82 0.98 -5.48
C LEU A 137 -1.71 0.69 -6.47
N ILE A 138 -0.48 1.00 -6.10
CA ILE A 138 0.72 0.71 -6.87
C ILE A 138 1.38 -0.55 -6.27
N PRO A 139 1.68 -1.58 -7.09
CA PRO A 139 2.35 -2.76 -6.58
C PRO A 139 3.81 -2.47 -6.19
N PRO A 140 4.35 -3.17 -5.17
CA PRO A 140 5.69 -2.89 -4.63
C PRO A 140 6.83 -3.17 -5.60
N TYR A 141 6.61 -4.03 -6.59
CA TYR A 141 7.61 -4.41 -7.58
C TYR A 141 7.74 -3.41 -8.73
N GLU A 142 6.85 -2.41 -8.83
CA GLU A 142 6.97 -1.40 -9.87
C GLU A 142 8.17 -0.49 -9.59
N THR A 143 9.08 -0.42 -10.56
CA THR A 143 10.29 0.40 -10.44
C THR A 143 10.09 1.73 -11.16
N PHE A 144 10.42 2.83 -10.49
CA PHE A 144 10.30 4.16 -11.06
C PHE A 144 11.65 4.74 -11.45
N LYS A 145 11.67 5.49 -12.56
CA LYS A 145 12.87 6.21 -12.98
C LYS A 145 12.74 7.65 -12.53
N PHE A 146 13.59 8.03 -11.60
CA PHE A 146 13.68 9.41 -11.17
C PHE A 146 14.04 10.34 -12.37
N THR A 147 13.18 11.32 -12.65
CA THR A 147 13.36 12.23 -13.81
C THR A 147 13.77 13.65 -13.41
N ALA A 148 13.26 14.19 -12.30
CA ALA A 148 13.60 15.53 -11.80
C ALA A 148 13.18 15.78 -10.34
N VAL A 149 13.88 16.70 -9.65
CA VAL A 149 13.46 17.31 -8.37
C VAL A 149 13.13 18.78 -8.64
N LYS A 150 11.98 19.25 -8.15
CA LYS A 150 11.62 20.68 -8.10
C LYS A 150 11.54 21.14 -6.65
N THR A 151 12.24 22.23 -6.28
CA THR A 151 12.26 22.79 -4.92
C THR A 151 11.73 24.22 -4.88
N ARG A 152 11.24 24.67 -3.71
CA ARG A 152 10.62 25.99 -3.47
C ARG A 152 11.58 27.17 -3.68
N GLY A 153 11.81 27.48 -4.95
CA GLY A 153 12.51 28.64 -5.51
C GLY A 153 12.09 28.90 -6.97
N GLN A 154 11.39 27.93 -7.58
CA GLN A 154 10.70 28.04 -8.87
C GLN A 154 9.25 28.48 -8.62
N LYS A 155 8.77 29.49 -9.36
CA LYS A 155 7.42 30.08 -9.17
C LYS A 155 6.33 29.01 -9.40
N TYR A 156 5.37 28.90 -8.49
CA TYR A 156 4.20 28.00 -8.51
C TYR A 156 4.42 26.50 -8.18
N LEU A 157 5.21 26.19 -7.15
CA LEU A 157 5.23 24.83 -6.57
C LEU A 157 4.18 24.69 -5.45
N TRP A 158 3.40 23.60 -5.51
CA TRP A 158 2.35 23.25 -4.53
C TRP A 158 2.87 22.48 -3.30
N CYS A 159 4.13 22.05 -3.35
CA CYS A 159 4.83 21.34 -2.29
C CYS A 159 6.27 21.87 -2.17
N GLU A 160 6.92 21.63 -1.04
CA GLU A 160 8.27 22.14 -0.77
C GLU A 160 9.32 21.50 -1.68
N THR A 161 9.23 20.17 -1.84
CA THR A 161 10.02 19.39 -2.80
C THR A 161 9.11 18.44 -3.57
N VAL A 162 9.17 18.46 -4.90
CA VAL A 162 8.43 17.53 -5.78
C VAL A 162 9.41 16.64 -6.53
N TYR A 163 9.28 15.34 -6.37
CA TYR A 163 9.99 14.31 -7.14
C TYR A 163 9.10 13.85 -8.29
N LEU A 164 9.67 13.77 -9.49
CA LEU A 164 8.99 13.27 -10.69
C LEU A 164 9.51 11.88 -11.03
N LEU A 165 8.61 10.90 -11.14
CA LEU A 165 8.90 9.46 -11.21
C LEU A 165 8.08 8.74 -12.27
#